data_AF-A0A9D7LVR4-F1
#
_entry.id   AF-A0A9D7LVR4-F1
#
_cell.length_a   1.000
_cell.length_b   1.000
_cell.length_c   1.000
_cell.angle_alpha   90.00
_cell.angle_beta   90.00
_cell.angle_gamma   90.00
#
_symmetry.space_group_name_H-M   'P 1'
#
loop_
_entity.id
_entity.type
_entity.pdbx_description
1 polymer ?
#
loop_
_entity_poly.entity_id
_entity_poly.type
_entity_poly.pdbx_seq_one_letter_code
_entity_poly.pdbx_strand_id
1 'polypeptide(L)' 'MCKLFGTESWAACCAELVERFAPHSLDGTIEALAVTESEARSGIQATIYGGTSEVQRSQIAETCLGLPRSR' A
#
# COMPACT_ATOMS: atom_id res chain seq x y z
N MET A 1 -9.61 9.57 -3.36
CA MET A 1 -9.07 8.68 -4.43
C MET A 1 -7.55 8.55 -4.37
N CYS A 2 -6.77 9.65 -4.41
CA CYS A 2 -5.30 9.57 -4.45
C CYS A 2 -4.67 8.80 -3.27
N LYS A 3 -5.20 8.95 -2.04
CA LYS A 3 -4.72 8.18 -0.88
C LYS A 3 -4.85 6.68 -1.14
N LEU A 4 -6.06 6.21 -1.44
CA LEU A 4 -6.33 4.80 -1.71
C LEU A 4 -5.41 4.24 -2.81
N PHE A 5 -5.40 4.88 -3.98
CA PHE A 5 -4.58 4.41 -5.11
C PHE A 5 -3.09 4.42 -4.77
N GLY A 6 -2.59 5.52 -4.20
CA GLY A 6 -1.17 5.70 -3.91
C GLY A 6 -0.66 4.68 -2.89
N THR A 7 -1.38 4.49 -1.78
CA THR A 7 -0.93 3.58 -0.72
C THR A 7 -1.02 2.11 -1.13
N GLU A 8 -2.08 1.71 -1.86
CA GLU A 8 -2.21 0.34 -2.37
C GLU A 8 -1.16 0.04 -3.45
N SER A 9 -0.94 0.97 -4.38
CA SER A 9 0.06 0.78 -5.44
C SER A 9 1.48 0.72 -4.88
N TRP A 10 1.78 1.55 -3.89
CA TRP A 10 3.07 1.52 -3.21
C TRP A 10 3.30 0.19 -2.49
N ALA A 11 2.33 -0.27 -1.69
CA ALA A 11 2.42 -1.56 -0.99
C ALA A 11 2.61 -2.74 -1.98
N ALA A 12 1.84 -2.77 -3.06
CA ALA A 12 1.94 -3.81 -4.09
C ALA A 12 3.30 -3.77 -4.83
N CYS A 13 3.78 -2.58 -5.18
CA CYS A 13 5.08 -2.41 -5.83
C CYS A 13 6.22 -2.90 -4.94
N CYS A 14 6.24 -2.52 -3.66
CA CYS A 14 7.24 -3.00 -2.72
C CYS A 14 7.19 -4.52 -2.55
N ALA A 15 6.01 -5.13 -2.48
CA ALA A 15 5.86 -6.58 -2.40
C ALA A 15 6.44 -7.28 -3.65
N GLU A 16 6.16 -6.76 -4.86
CA GLU A 16 6.72 -7.29 -6.11
C GLU A 16 8.25 -7.20 -6.14
N LEU A 17 8.81 -6.08 -5.67
CA LEU A 17 10.26 -5.90 -5.60
C LEU A 17 10.90 -6.86 -4.59
N VAL A 18 10.30 -7.06 -3.41
CA VAL A 18 10.78 -8.02 -2.41
C VAL A 18 10.78 -9.44 -2.98
N GLU A 19 9.73 -9.84 -3.70
CA GLU A 19 9.64 -11.16 -4.32
C GLU A 19 10.67 -11.33 -5.45
N ARG A 20 10.79 -10.33 -6.33
CA ARG A 20 11.68 -10.38 -7.51
C ARG A 20 13.16 -10.51 -7.13
N PHE A 21 13.57 -9.91 -6.01
CA PHE A 21 14.97 -9.94 -5.55
C PHE A 21 15.24 -10.98 -4.45
N ALA A 22 14.30 -11.89 -4.20
CA ALA A 22 14.52 -12.96 -3.24
C ALA A 22 15.71 -13.86 -3.67
N PRO A 23 16.54 -14.35 -2.71
CA PRO A 23 16.45 -14.12 -1.27
C PRO A 23 17.13 -12.82 -0.79
N HIS A 24 17.85 -12.13 -1.68
CA HIS A 24 18.65 -10.94 -1.35
C HIS A 24 17.81 -9.74 -0.88
N SER A 25 16.52 -9.72 -1.18
CA SER A 25 15.58 -8.71 -0.68
C SER A 25 15.48 -8.65 0.86
N LEU A 26 15.95 -9.68 1.58
CA LEU A 26 16.03 -9.71 3.03
C LEU A 26 17.43 -9.43 3.58
N ASP A 27 18.42 -9.21 2.70
CA ASP A 27 19.80 -8.90 3.09
C ASP A 27 19.96 -7.41 3.37
N GLY A 28 20.02 -7.06 4.66
CA GLY A 28 20.20 -5.68 5.12
C GLY A 28 21.55 -5.05 4.76
N THR A 29 22.50 -5.80 4.19
CA THR A 29 23.79 -5.25 3.74
C THR A 29 23.74 -4.65 2.33
N ILE A 30 22.73 -5.01 1.53
CA ILE A 30 22.52 -4.45 0.20
C ILE A 30 21.58 -3.25 0.34
N GLU A 31 22.15 -2.04 0.44
CA GLU A 31 21.43 -0.80 0.77
C GLU A 31 20.13 -0.61 -0.02
N ALA A 32 20.15 -0.78 -1.34
CA ALA A 32 18.96 -0.62 -2.18
C ALA A 32 17.82 -1.61 -1.84
N LEU A 33 18.18 -2.84 -1.46
CA LEU A 33 17.23 -3.87 -1.06
C LEU A 33 16.76 -3.68 0.38
N ALA A 34 17.63 -3.18 1.26
CA ALA A 34 17.27 -2.80 2.63
C ALA A 34 16.24 -1.67 2.65
N VAL A 35 16.36 -0.67 1.77
CA VAL A 35 15.33 0.36 1.58
C VAL A 35 14.03 -0.27 1.11
N THR A 36 14.08 -1.15 0.11
CA THR A 36 12.88 -1.83 -0.43
C THR A 36 12.14 -2.63 0.65
N GLU A 37 12.86 -3.39 1.48
CA GLU A 37 12.30 -4.14 2.62
C GLU A 37 11.65 -3.21 3.65
N SER A 38 12.34 -2.13 4.01
CA SER A 38 11.83 -1.14 4.96
C SER A 38 10.56 -0.44 4.46
N GLU A 39 10.54 -0.07 3.18
CA GLU A 39 9.37 0.52 2.53
C GLU A 39 8.22 -0.49 2.42
N ALA A 40 8.49 -1.78 2.18
CA ALA A 40 7.47 -2.83 2.16
C ALA A 40 6.74 -2.94 3.50
N ARG A 41 7.47 -2.89 4.63
CA ARG A 41 6.87 -2.86 5.98
C ARG A 41 6.05 -1.59 6.22
N SER A 42 6.52 -0.45 5.73
CA SER A 42 5.83 0.84 5.86
C SER A 42 4.56 0.90 5.02
N GLY A 43 4.58 0.33 3.80
CA GLY A 43 3.44 0.29 2.88
C GLY A 43 2.21 -0.41 3.46
N ILE A 44 2.39 -1.47 4.26
CA ILE A 44 1.29 -2.17 4.96
C ILE A 44 0.51 -1.21 5.86
N GLN A 45 1.22 -0.35 6.60
CA GLN A 45 0.59 0.58 7.52
C GLN A 45 -0.11 1.73 6.78
N ALA A 46 0.41 2.13 5.63
CA ALA A 46 -0.12 3.24 4.83
C ALA A 46 -1.54 2.97 4.29
N THR A 47 -1.90 1.72 4.04
CA THR A 47 -3.28 1.36 3.62
C THR A 47 -4.30 1.55 4.75
N ILE A 48 -3.85 1.55 6.02
CA ILE A 48 -4.69 1.66 7.22
C ILE A 48 -4.75 3.10 7.74
N TYR A 49 -3.60 3.75 7.92
CA TYR A 49 -3.55 5.09 8.50
C TYR A 49 -4.08 6.17 7.55
N GLY A 50 -4.65 7.25 8.12
CA GLY A 50 -5.33 8.29 7.34
C GLY A 50 -6.67 7.83 6.76
N GLY A 51 -7.30 6.83 7.40
CA GLY A 51 -8.53 6.17 6.95
C GLY A 51 -8.21 4.94 6.11
N THR A 52 -8.76 3.80 6.52
CA THR A 52 -8.48 2.51 5.87
C THR A 52 -8.95 2.51 4.42
N SER A 53 -8.32 1.69 3.59
CA SER A 53 -8.69 1.55 2.19
C SER A 53 -10.17 1.21 1.97
N GLU A 54 -10.78 0.44 2.87
CA GLU A 54 -12.22 0.13 2.88
C GLU A 54 -13.06 1.38 3.05
N VAL A 55 -12.74 2.19 4.07
CA VAL A 55 -13.47 3.44 4.34
C VAL A 55 -13.30 4.42 3.18
N GLN A 56 -12.10 4.50 2.61
CA GLN A 56 -11.84 5.34 1.43
C GLN A 56 -12.67 4.87 0.22
N ARG A 57 -12.77 3.56 -0.03
CA ARG A 57 -13.62 3.01 -1.10
C ARG A 57 -15.09 3.36 -0.89
N SER A 58 -15.62 3.22 0.33
CA SER A 58 -17.01 3.60 0.63
C SER A 58 -17.26 5.10 0.42
N GLN A 59 -16.35 5.96 0.87
CA GLN A 59 -16.48 7.41 0.65
C GLN A 59 -16.46 7.79 -0.83
N ILE A 60 -15.61 7.14 -1.63
CA ILE A 60 -15.56 7.36 -3.09
C ILE A 60 -16.88 6.90 -3.74
N ALA A 61 -17.38 5.72 -3.35
CA ALA A 61 -18.67 5.20 -3.83
C ALA A 61 -19.83 6.16 -3.53
N GLU A 62 -19.93 6.67 -2.30
CA GLU A 62 -20.97 7.62 -1.90
C GLU A 62 -20.83 8.96 -2.63
N THR A 63 -19.62 9.54 -2.62
CA THR A 63 -19.41 10.93 -3.04
C THR A 63 -19.26 11.08 -4.56
N CYS A 64 -18.59 10.14 -5.22
CA CYS A 64 -18.29 10.23 -6.65
C CYS A 64 -19.30 9.46 -7.51
N LEU A 65 -19.89 8.39 -6.97
CA LEU A 65 -20.81 7.52 -7.72
C LEU A 65 -22.26 7.60 -7.23
N GLY A 66 -22.55 8.34 -6.16
CA GLY A 66 -23.90 8.50 -5.61
C GLY A 66 -24.48 7.21 -5.02
N LEU A 67 -23.63 6.24 -4.66
CA LEU A 67 -24.09 4.98 -4.10
C LEU A 67 -24.59 5.18 -2.66
N PRO A 68 -25.60 4.41 -2.20
CA PRO A 68 -26.03 4.45 -0.82
C PRO A 68 -24.93 3.96 0.11
N ARG A 69 -24.94 4.42 1.37
CA ARG A 69 -23.96 4.00 2.39
C ARG A 69 -23.94 2.48 2.55
N SER A 70 -22.76 1.88 2.44
CA SER A 70 -22.53 0.50 2.89
C SER A 70 -22.50 0.49 4.41
N ARG A 71 -23.44 -0.24 5.05
CA ARG A 71 -23.50 -0.37 6.51
C ARG A 71 -22.33 -1.17 7.06
#